data_AF-A0A522FRM9-F1
#
_entry.id   AF-A0A522FRM9-F1
#
_cell.length_a   1.000
_cell.length_b   1.000
_cell.length_c   1.000
_cell.angle_alpha   90.00
_cell.angle_beta   90.00
_cell.angle_gamma   90.00
#
_symmetry.space_group_name_H-M   'P 1'
#
loop_
_entity.id
_entity.type
_entity.pdbx_description
1 polymer ?
#
loop_
_entity_poly.entity_id
_entity_poly.type
_entity_poly.pdbx_seq_one_letter_code
_entity_poly.pdbx_strand_id
1 'polypeptide(L)'
;MESVKSKSILVLKPDQIQMKDTGMAFTLICLIICLITGSKNWLFAGSILLLLDMLYSRFFFIPAILWFTFANILGWISSKVLLTLIFFIVITPIGLIRKLLRNLGFGKKSKGFDSLKLKQWKKSKESVFNTRNYRFSKKDLLKPY
;
A
#
# COMPACT_ATOMS: atom_id res chain seq x y z
N MET A 1 2.71 -30.36 13.04
CA MET A 1 2.09 -30.19 11.71
C MET A 1 0.94 -29.21 11.85
N GLU A 2 1.26 -27.91 11.94
CA GLU A 2 0.25 -26.86 11.92
C GLU A 2 -0.27 -26.74 10.50
N SER A 3 -1.52 -27.16 10.31
CA SER A 3 -2.24 -26.98 9.07
C SER A 3 -2.29 -25.49 8.73
N VAL A 4 -1.53 -25.11 7.71
CA VAL A 4 -1.62 -23.83 7.03
C VAL A 4 -3.05 -23.74 6.48
N LYS A 5 -3.93 -23.15 7.31
CA LYS A 5 -5.31 -22.87 6.96
C LYS A 5 -5.25 -21.75 5.95
N SER A 6 -5.18 -22.13 4.67
CA SER A 6 -5.47 -21.28 3.52
C SER A 6 -6.91 -20.78 3.69
N LYS A 7 -7.07 -19.73 4.50
CA LYS A 7 -8.32 -19.00 4.63
C LYS A 7 -8.47 -18.25 3.33
N SER A 8 -9.32 -18.79 2.47
CA SER A 8 -9.89 -18.11 1.31
C SER A 8 -10.21 -16.68 1.70
N ILE A 9 -9.52 -15.73 1.06
CA ILE A 9 -9.48 -14.29 1.36
C ILE A 9 -10.86 -13.62 1.18
N LEU A 10 -11.91 -14.39 0.85
CA LEU A 10 -13.20 -13.92 0.38
C LEU A 10 -14.39 -14.27 1.30
N VAL A 11 -14.21 -15.10 2.33
CA VAL A 11 -15.32 -15.43 3.25
C VAL A 11 -14.92 -15.16 4.69
N LEU A 12 -15.19 -13.93 5.13
CA LEU A 12 -15.18 -13.61 6.54
C LEU A 12 -16.40 -14.24 7.20
N LYS A 13 -16.17 -15.18 8.11
CA LYS A 13 -17.16 -15.57 9.12
C LYS A 13 -16.96 -14.61 10.30
N PRO A 14 -17.79 -13.56 10.47
CA PRO A 14 -17.60 -12.63 11.57
C PRO A 14 -17.74 -13.37 12.90
N ASP A 15 -16.88 -13.03 13.85
CA ASP A 15 -16.97 -13.54 15.21
C ASP A 15 -18.14 -12.88 15.96
N GLN A 16 -18.61 -13.48 17.06
CA GLN A 16 -19.71 -12.90 17.85
C GLN A 16 -19.39 -11.49 18.36
N ILE A 17 -18.11 -11.23 18.69
CA ILE A 17 -17.64 -9.90 19.08
C ILE A 17 -17.79 -8.91 17.91
N GLN A 18 -17.37 -9.31 16.70
CA GLN A 18 -17.46 -8.46 15.51
C GLN A 18 -18.90 -8.13 15.11
N MET A 19 -19.84 -9.04 15.35
CA MET A 19 -21.27 -8.79 15.13
C MET A 19 -21.82 -7.74 16.11
N LYS A 20 -21.45 -7.82 17.40
CA LYS A 20 -21.79 -6.81 18.42
C LYS A 20 -21.15 -5.46 18.12
N ASP A 21 -19.86 -5.44 17.77
CA ASP A 21 -19.15 -4.20 17.43
C ASP A 21 -19.77 -3.51 16.21
N THR A 22 -20.26 -4.29 15.24
CA THR A 22 -20.99 -3.76 14.11
C THR A 22 -22.33 -3.15 14.54
N GLY A 23 -23.11 -3.84 15.37
CA GLY A 23 -24.37 -3.29 15.90
C GLY A 23 -24.16 -2.01 16.73
N MET A 24 -23.13 -1.98 17.57
CA MET A 24 -22.70 -0.79 18.29
C MET A 24 -22.25 0.35 17.35
N ALA A 25 -21.54 0.05 16.26
CA ALA A 25 -21.15 1.07 15.29
C ALA A 25 -22.37 1.66 14.56
N PHE A 26 -23.32 0.83 14.11
CA PHE A 26 -24.54 1.30 13.43
C PHE A 26 -25.45 2.10 14.35
N THR A 27 -25.60 1.69 15.61
CA THR A 27 -26.36 2.46 16.62
C THR A 27 -25.72 3.82 16.87
N LEU A 28 -24.39 3.87 16.98
CA LEU A 28 -23.64 5.11 17.14
C LEU A 28 -23.81 6.03 15.93
N ILE A 29 -23.73 5.51 14.70
CA ILE A 29 -23.98 6.27 13.48
C ILE A 29 -25.38 6.88 13.49
N CYS A 30 -26.40 6.11 13.88
CA CYS A 30 -27.78 6.57 13.99
C CYS A 30 -27.93 7.71 15.03
N LEU A 31 -27.25 7.60 16.18
CA LEU A 31 -27.22 8.64 17.21
C LEU A 31 -26.49 9.90 16.74
N ILE A 32 -25.38 9.78 16.01
CA ILE A 32 -24.68 10.94 15.41
C ILE A 32 -25.62 11.68 14.44
N ILE A 33 -26.30 10.94 13.55
CA ILE A 33 -27.24 11.54 12.60
C ILE A 33 -28.40 12.22 13.34
N CYS A 34 -28.85 11.63 14.45
CA CYS A 34 -29.84 12.25 15.32
C CYS A 34 -29.34 13.58 15.91
N LEU A 35 -28.09 13.64 16.39
CA LEU A 35 -27.53 14.88 16.94
C LEU A 35 -27.46 16.00 15.89
N ILE A 36 -27.21 15.65 14.63
CA ILE A 36 -27.14 16.61 13.53
C ILE A 36 -28.54 17.05 13.06
N THR A 37 -29.50 16.11 12.99
CA THR A 37 -30.84 16.36 12.42
C THR A 37 -31.86 16.85 13.46
N GLY A 38 -31.64 16.55 14.75
CA GLY A 38 -32.54 16.91 15.86
C GLY A 38 -33.90 16.22 15.84
N SER A 39 -34.11 15.22 14.99
CA SER A 39 -35.41 14.56 14.80
C SER A 39 -35.60 13.36 15.74
N LYS A 40 -36.74 13.33 16.44
CA LYS A 40 -37.08 12.27 17.41
C LYS A 40 -37.15 10.88 16.77
N ASN A 41 -37.44 10.79 15.48
CA ASN A 41 -37.52 9.52 14.73
C ASN A 41 -36.17 8.77 14.74
N TRP A 42 -35.04 9.49 14.68
CA TRP A 42 -33.71 8.89 14.70
C TRP A 42 -33.30 8.42 16.12
N LEU A 43 -33.79 9.08 17.18
CA LEU A 43 -33.65 8.57 18.55
C LEU A 43 -34.37 7.23 18.72
N PHE A 44 -35.62 7.14 18.28
CA PHE A 44 -36.39 5.89 18.38
C PHE A 44 -35.73 4.76 17.58
N ALA A 45 -35.28 5.06 16.35
CA ALA A 45 -34.55 4.09 15.53
C ALA A 45 -33.27 3.61 16.22
N GLY A 46 -32.45 4.53 16.76
CA GLY A 46 -31.22 4.20 17.49
C GLY A 46 -31.47 3.38 18.76
N SER A 47 -32.49 3.73 19.55
CA SER A 47 -32.87 2.98 20.75
C SER A 47 -33.36 1.58 20.44
N ILE A 48 -34.19 1.41 19.40
CA ILE A 48 -34.64 0.07 18.96
C ILE A 48 -33.45 -0.75 18.49
N LEU A 49 -32.56 -0.15 17.69
CA LEU A 49 -31.39 -0.82 17.14
C LEU A 49 -30.42 -1.26 18.25
N LEU A 50 -30.27 -0.48 19.32
CA LEU A 50 -29.46 -0.79 20.49
C LEU A 50 -30.06 -1.94 21.31
N LEU A 51 -31.38 -1.91 21.54
CA LEU A 51 -32.08 -3.03 22.16
C LEU A 51 -31.92 -4.30 21.32
N LEU A 52 -32.01 -4.20 20.00
CA LEU A 52 -31.83 -5.34 19.10
C LEU A 52 -30.41 -5.91 19.16
N ASP A 53 -29.40 -5.04 19.24
CA ASP A 53 -28.00 -5.45 19.42
C ASP A 53 -27.78 -6.20 20.74
N MET A 54 -28.43 -5.73 21.81
CA MET A 54 -28.36 -6.35 23.13
C MET A 54 -29.11 -7.69 23.21
N LEU A 55 -30.31 -7.80 22.61
CA LEU A 55 -31.13 -9.02 22.65
C LEU A 55 -30.67 -10.09 21.66
N TYR A 56 -30.28 -9.69 20.45
CA TYR A 56 -30.00 -10.64 19.37
C TYR A 56 -28.93 -10.10 18.42
N SER A 57 -27.68 -10.03 18.89
CA SER A 57 -26.51 -9.64 18.09
C SER A 57 -26.38 -10.40 16.75
N ARG A 58 -26.94 -11.61 16.65
CA ARG A 58 -26.96 -12.39 15.41
C ARG A 58 -27.76 -11.77 14.26
N PHE A 59 -28.65 -10.80 14.53
CA PHE A 59 -29.32 -10.02 13.47
C PHE A 59 -28.33 -9.18 12.64
N PHE A 60 -27.22 -8.75 13.26
CA PHE A 60 -26.18 -7.97 12.58
C PHE A 60 -25.22 -8.82 11.73
N PHE A 61 -25.47 -10.12 11.59
CA PHE A 61 -24.62 -11.01 10.80
C PHE A 61 -24.51 -10.58 9.32
N ILE A 62 -25.63 -10.28 8.68
CA ILE A 62 -25.69 -9.87 7.28
C ILE A 62 -24.96 -8.53 7.05
N PRO A 63 -25.26 -7.45 7.80
CA PRO A 63 -24.55 -6.19 7.63
C PRO A 63 -23.09 -6.27 8.04
N ALA A 64 -22.73 -7.07 9.05
CA ALA A 64 -21.33 -7.28 9.45
C ALA A 64 -20.52 -7.94 8.32
N ILE A 65 -21.05 -8.99 7.69
CA ILE A 65 -20.37 -9.62 6.55
C ILE A 65 -20.14 -8.62 5.44
N LEU A 66 -21.17 -7.87 5.06
CA LEU A 66 -21.07 -6.88 3.98
C LEU A 66 -20.03 -5.81 4.32
N TRP A 67 -20.11 -5.26 5.54
CA TRP A 67 -19.23 -4.21 6.03
C TRP A 67 -17.77 -4.64 6.07
N PHE A 68 -17.46 -5.77 6.70
CA PHE A 68 -16.08 -6.23 6.84
C PHE A 68 -15.51 -6.74 5.51
N THR A 69 -16.33 -7.34 4.64
CA THR A 69 -15.89 -7.74 3.29
C THR A 69 -15.54 -6.50 2.47
N PHE A 70 -16.35 -5.46 2.55
CA PHE A 70 -16.07 -4.18 1.91
C PHE A 70 -14.78 -3.53 2.44
N ALA A 71 -14.62 -3.49 3.77
CA ALA A 71 -13.41 -2.97 4.41
C ALA A 71 -12.14 -3.74 3.98
N ASN A 72 -12.22 -5.06 3.84
CA ASN A 72 -11.10 -5.87 3.35
C ASN A 72 -10.75 -5.57 1.89
N ILE A 73 -11.76 -5.44 1.03
CA ILE A 73 -11.54 -5.07 -0.38
C ILE A 73 -10.88 -3.69 -0.46
N LEU A 74 -11.37 -2.73 0.32
CA LEU A 74 -10.76 -1.40 0.45
C LEU A 74 -9.33 -1.47 0.95
N GLY A 75 -9.04 -2.29 1.96
CA GLY A 75 -7.68 -2.48 2.48
C GLY A 75 -6.72 -3.10 1.46
N TRP A 76 -7.20 -4.05 0.65
CA TRP A 76 -6.42 -4.64 -0.43
C TRP A 76 -6.13 -3.63 -1.55
N ILE A 77 -7.13 -2.83 -1.91
CA ILE A 77 -6.99 -1.77 -2.91
C ILE A 77 -6.05 -0.67 -2.40
N SER A 78 -6.19 -0.25 -1.14
CA SER A 78 -5.41 0.86 -0.57
C SER A 78 -3.91 0.56 -0.57
N SER A 79 -3.50 -0.69 -0.28
CA SER A 79 -2.09 -1.07 -0.33
C SER A 79 -1.50 -0.91 -1.74
N LYS A 80 -2.22 -1.34 -2.78
CA LYS A 80 -1.80 -1.19 -4.18
C LYS A 80 -1.82 0.27 -4.63
N VAL A 81 -2.88 1.00 -4.26
CA VAL A 81 -3.05 2.41 -4.60
C VAL A 81 -1.95 3.23 -3.95
N LEU A 82 -1.68 3.03 -2.66
CA LEU A 82 -0.66 3.74 -1.91
C LEU A 82 0.73 3.52 -2.54
N LEU A 83 1.08 2.27 -2.86
CA LEU A 83 2.34 1.95 -3.53
C LEU A 83 2.45 2.63 -4.90
N THR A 84 1.39 2.56 -5.72
CA THR A 84 1.37 3.17 -7.05
C THR A 84 1.48 4.69 -6.95
N LEU A 85 0.78 5.29 -5.99
CA LEU A 85 0.80 6.72 -5.72
C LEU A 85 2.19 7.16 -5.27
N ILE A 86 2.81 6.45 -4.32
CA ILE A 86 4.18 6.71 -3.87
C ILE A 86 5.16 6.59 -5.05
N PHE A 87 4.99 5.57 -5.89
CA PHE A 87 5.84 5.34 -7.05
C PHE A 87 5.74 6.50 -8.04
N PHE A 88 4.53 6.98 -8.31
CA PHE A 88 4.31 8.04 -9.27
C PHE A 88 4.71 9.42 -8.72
N ILE A 89 4.50 9.70 -7.44
CA ILE A 89 4.78 11.00 -6.81
C ILE A 89 6.24 11.14 -6.39
N VAL A 90 6.90 10.06 -5.97
CA VAL A 90 8.27 10.14 -5.41
C VAL A 90 9.27 9.51 -6.36
N ILE A 91 9.13 8.22 -6.65
CA ILE A 91 10.16 7.47 -7.40
C ILE A 91 10.24 7.91 -8.86
N THR A 92 9.11 8.11 -9.52
CA THR A 92 9.03 8.49 -10.93
C THR A 92 9.64 9.86 -11.21
N PRO A 93 9.32 10.95 -10.47
CA PRO A 93 9.99 12.22 -10.68
C PRO A 93 11.47 12.16 -10.32
N ILE A 94 11.89 11.39 -9.31
CA ILE A 94 13.33 11.16 -9.07
C ILE A 94 14.02 10.58 -10.30
N GLY A 95 13.39 9.60 -10.95
CA GLY A 95 13.90 8.98 -12.19
C GLY A 95 13.91 9.95 -13.38
N LEU A 96 12.85 10.75 -13.53
CA LEU A 96 12.73 11.77 -14.57
C LEU A 96 13.73 12.91 -14.36
N ILE A 97 13.88 13.41 -13.14
CA ILE A 97 14.88 14.41 -12.76
C ILE A 97 16.28 13.89 -13.08
N ARG A 98 16.60 12.64 -12.72
CA ARG A 98 17.88 12.01 -13.10
C ARG A 98 18.08 11.96 -14.61
N LYS A 99 17.02 11.67 -15.39
CA LYS A 99 17.05 11.66 -16.87
C LYS A 99 17.22 13.08 -17.45
N LEU A 100 16.56 14.09 -16.87
CA LEU A 100 16.61 15.48 -17.29
C LEU A 100 17.96 16.14 -16.96
N LEU A 101 18.46 15.98 -15.74
CA LEU A 101 19.81 16.45 -15.32
C LEU A 101 20.92 15.85 -16.20
N ARG A 102 20.75 14.60 -16.65
CA ARG A 102 21.64 13.96 -17.62
C ARG A 102 21.54 14.60 -19.01
N ASN A 103 20.36 15.03 -19.46
CA ASN A 103 20.17 15.63 -20.79
C ASN A 103 20.61 17.10 -20.84
N LEU A 104 20.40 17.87 -19.76
CA LEU A 104 20.80 19.27 -19.65
C LEU A 104 22.32 19.49 -19.45
N GLY A 105 23.13 18.42 -19.40
CA GLY A 105 24.59 18.55 -19.35
C GLY A 105 25.19 18.85 -17.97
N PHE A 106 24.38 19.13 -16.94
CA PHE A 106 24.84 19.29 -15.55
C PHE A 106 25.57 18.05 -15.00
N GLY A 107 25.28 16.86 -15.53
CA GLY A 107 25.90 15.59 -15.14
C GLY A 107 27.16 15.17 -15.92
N LYS A 108 27.64 15.93 -16.91
CA LYS A 108 28.72 15.51 -17.83
C LYS A 108 30.08 15.30 -17.13
N LYS A 109 30.28 15.86 -15.92
CA LYS A 109 31.52 15.74 -15.14
C LYS A 109 31.47 14.64 -14.06
N SER A 110 30.30 14.11 -13.74
CA SER A 110 30.11 13.14 -12.65
C SER A 110 29.96 11.73 -13.21
N LYS A 111 31.06 10.98 -13.14
CA LYS A 111 31.26 9.58 -13.57
C LYS A 111 30.22 8.56 -13.05
N GLY A 112 29.27 8.97 -12.19
CA GLY A 112 28.30 8.09 -11.52
C GLY A 112 26.86 8.14 -12.02
N PHE A 113 26.47 9.06 -12.93
CA PHE A 113 25.06 9.17 -13.35
C PHE A 113 24.65 8.20 -14.48
N ASP A 114 25.61 7.58 -15.17
CA ASP A 114 25.37 6.60 -16.23
C ASP A 114 26.20 5.33 -15.99
N SER A 115 25.91 4.62 -14.90
CA SER A 115 26.58 3.35 -14.55
C SER A 115 26.39 2.28 -15.64
N LEU A 116 25.31 2.37 -16.41
CA LEU A 116 24.94 1.40 -17.44
C LEU A 116 25.42 1.80 -18.85
N LYS A 117 26.09 2.95 -19.02
CA LYS A 117 26.58 3.47 -20.32
C LYS A 117 25.54 3.35 -21.45
N LEU A 118 24.28 3.65 -21.15
CA LEU A 118 23.14 3.32 -22.02
C LEU A 118 23.18 4.00 -23.40
N LYS A 119 23.86 5.15 -23.52
CA LYS A 119 24.03 5.85 -24.81
C LYS A 119 25.10 5.22 -25.72
N GLN A 120 26.11 4.57 -25.13
CA GLN A 120 27.23 3.94 -25.87
C GLN A 120 26.87 2.52 -26.30
N TRP A 121 25.97 1.86 -25.56
CA TRP A 121 25.49 0.52 -25.86
C TRP A 121 24.90 0.43 -27.28
N LYS A 122 25.45 -0.47 -28.11
CA LYS A 122 25.04 -0.76 -29.50
C LYS A 122 25.12 0.39 -30.52
N LYS A 123 25.60 1.58 -30.14
CA LYS A 123 25.78 2.70 -31.09
C LYS A 123 27.15 2.72 -31.76
N SER A 124 28.15 2.02 -31.21
CA SER A 124 29.50 1.96 -31.76
C SER A 124 30.06 0.54 -31.67
N LYS A 125 31.13 0.27 -32.43
CA LYS A 125 31.90 -0.99 -32.34
C LYS A 125 32.94 -0.98 -31.19
N GLU A 126 33.03 0.12 -30.44
CA GLU A 126 34.00 0.23 -29.35
C GLU A 126 33.55 -0.52 -28.09
N SER A 127 34.52 -1.00 -27.32
CA SER A 127 34.25 -1.69 -26.06
C SER A 127 33.65 -0.74 -25.03
N VAL A 128 32.53 -1.14 -24.43
CA VAL A 128 31.87 -0.41 -23.35
C VAL A 128 32.58 -0.69 -22.00
N PHE A 129 33.45 -1.70 -21.93
CA PHE A 129 34.22 -2.02 -20.74
C PHE A 129 35.28 -0.96 -20.47
N ASN A 130 35.50 -0.64 -19.19
CA ASN A 130 36.63 0.20 -18.81
C ASN A 130 37.92 -0.61 -18.97
N THR A 131 38.80 -0.15 -19.86
CA THR A 131 40.14 -0.71 -20.02
C THR A 131 40.96 -0.38 -18.76
N ARG A 132 41.25 -1.40 -17.96
CA ARG A 132 42.13 -1.25 -16.80
C ARG A 132 43.57 -1.44 -17.25
N ASN A 133 44.19 -0.37 -17.76
CA ASN A 133 45.63 -0.34 -18.02
C ASN A 133 46.39 -0.11 -16.70
N TYR A 134 46.26 -1.05 -15.77
CA TYR A 134 46.96 -1.03 -14.50
C TYR A 134 47.78 -2.31 -14.36
N ARG A 135 49.08 -2.16 -14.06
CA ARG A 135 49.98 -3.29 -13.84
C ARG A 135 49.88 -3.72 -12.39
N PHE A 136 49.25 -4.87 -12.16
CA PHE A 136 49.06 -5.43 -10.83
C PHE A 136 50.40 -5.65 -10.10
N SER A 137 50.48 -5.16 -8.87
CA SER A 137 51.63 -5.29 -7.98
C SER A 137 51.26 -6.18 -6.79
N LYS A 138 52.28 -6.71 -6.09
CA LYS A 138 52.09 -7.53 -4.87
C LYS A 138 51.27 -6.81 -3.79
N LYS A 139 51.27 -5.47 -3.79
CA LYS A 139 50.50 -4.66 -2.84
C LYS A 139 48.99 -4.69 -3.10
N ASP A 140 48.55 -4.95 -4.32
CA ASP A 140 47.13 -4.98 -4.68
C ASP A 140 46.46 -6.30 -4.29
N LEU A 141 47.26 -7.37 -4.13
CA LEU A 141 46.78 -8.64 -3.58
C LEU A 141 46.29 -8.50 -2.13
N LEU A 142 46.82 -7.51 -1.40
CA LEU A 142 46.43 -7.24 -0.01
C LEU A 142 45.17 -6.38 0.08
N LYS A 143 44.80 -5.65 -0.99
CA LYS A 143 43.58 -4.82 -1.07
C LYS A 143 42.93 -4.93 -2.45
N PRO A 144 42.15 -6.00 -2.69
CA PRO A 144 41.59 -6.30 -4.00
C PRO A 144 40.40 -5.44 -4.44
N TYR A 145 39.88 -4.55 -3.58
CA TYR A 145 38.68 -3.73 -3.82
C TYR A 145 38.98 -2.23 -3.69
#